data_AF-A0AAV6P2Y1-F1
#
_entry.id   AF-A0AAV6P2Y1-F1
#
_cell.length_a   1.000
_cell.length_b   1.000
_cell.length_c   1.000
_cell.angle_alpha   90.00
_cell.angle_beta   90.00
_cell.angle_gamma   90.00
#
_symmetry.space_group_name_H-M   'P 1'
#
loop_
_entity.id
_entity.type
_entity.pdbx_description
1 polymer ?
#
loop_
_entity_poly.entity_id
_entity_poly.type
_entity_poly.pdbx_seq_one_letter_code
_entity_poly.pdbx_strand_id
1 'polypeptide(L)'
;MSCHSPHSCKPLPKQELGPLFIFGDSLYDVGNNNYMNTTAVVNFQPYGQTFFKFPTGRFCDGREIPDFIAEYAGLPLILPYLYPGIKDFVKGVNFASGGARALDETFSESGFIYSHADFHTAMNRIIDHPSKYGMKEVMRGCCGIGPLRGTNSCGGQGDIKEYVFFDATHLTHTSYELIAEMMWSGSSNITTPLTLKSLFYA
;
A
#
# COMPACT_ATOMS: atom_id res chain seq x y z
N MET A 1 5.91 22.74 -22.03
CA MET A 1 7.08 23.16 -22.83
C MET A 1 7.39 24.60 -22.47
N SER A 2 8.64 24.96 -22.24
CA SER A 2 9.04 26.38 -22.11
C SER A 2 9.80 26.74 -23.37
N CYS A 3 9.30 27.71 -24.13
CA CYS A 3 9.92 28.15 -25.37
C CYS A 3 10.42 29.58 -25.17
N HIS A 4 11.73 29.79 -25.28
CA HIS A 4 12.36 31.11 -25.22
C HIS A 4 12.53 31.73 -26.62
N SER A 5 12.27 30.95 -27.68
CA SER A 5 12.29 31.39 -29.08
C SER A 5 11.62 30.33 -29.98
N PRO A 6 11.02 30.71 -31.14
CA PRO A 6 10.37 29.79 -32.09
C PRO A 6 11.25 28.65 -32.64
N HIS A 7 12.57 28.70 -32.42
CA HIS A 7 13.51 27.64 -32.82
C HIS A 7 14.16 26.89 -31.64
N SER A 8 13.71 27.14 -30.40
CA SER A 8 14.27 26.54 -29.19
C SER A 8 13.15 26.23 -28.20
N CYS A 9 12.40 25.16 -28.46
CA CYS A 9 11.59 24.50 -27.43
C CYS A 9 12.40 23.33 -26.88
N LYS A 10 12.85 23.45 -25.63
CA LYS A 10 13.34 22.29 -24.88
C LYS A 10 12.12 21.59 -24.25
N PRO A 11 12.07 20.24 -24.26
CA PRO A 11 11.16 19.52 -23.38
C PRO A 11 11.33 20.08 -21.97
N LEU A 12 10.23 20.33 -21.25
CA LEU A 12 10.34 20.57 -19.81
C LEU A 12 11.09 19.36 -19.24
N PRO A 13 12.07 19.55 -18.34
CA PRO A 13 12.68 18.43 -17.64
C PRO A 13 11.55 17.58 -17.09
N LYS A 14 11.50 16.29 -17.47
CA LYS A 14 10.67 15.35 -16.72
C LYS A 14 11.23 15.39 -15.30
N GLN A 15 10.42 15.79 -14.34
CA GLN A 15 10.77 15.69 -12.94
C GLN A 15 10.95 14.20 -12.66
N GLU A 16 12.19 13.72 -12.66
CA GLU A 16 12.50 12.36 -12.30
C GLU A 16 12.29 12.25 -10.80
N LEU A 17 11.25 11.50 -10.41
CA LEU A 17 11.03 11.18 -9.02
C LEU A 17 12.20 10.38 -8.45
N GLY A 18 12.54 10.70 -7.21
CA GLY A 18 13.54 9.97 -6.44
C GLY A 18 13.13 8.52 -6.16
N PRO A 19 14.07 7.69 -5.66
CA PRO A 19 13.79 6.32 -5.24
C PRO A 19 12.78 6.28 -4.09
N LEU A 20 11.92 5.26 -4.09
CA LEU A 20 10.94 5.03 -3.02
C LEU A 20 11.39 3.89 -2.10
N PHE A 21 11.79 4.24 -0.88
CA PHE A 21 12.12 3.28 0.17
C PHE A 21 10.93 3.12 1.12
N ILE A 22 10.52 1.87 1.35
CA ILE A 22 9.34 1.56 2.15
C ILE A 22 9.76 0.77 3.38
N PHE A 23 9.23 1.16 4.53
CA PHE A 23 9.40 0.49 5.81
C PHE A 23 8.01 0.32 6.42
N GLY A 24 7.79 -0.76 7.15
CA GLY A 24 6.49 -1.01 7.76
C GLY A 24 6.29 -2.46 8.16
N ASP A 25 5.01 -2.79 8.35
CA ASP A 25 4.52 -4.09 8.78
C ASP A 25 3.79 -4.81 7.63
N SER A 26 2.84 -5.68 7.95
CA SER A 26 2.07 -6.45 6.97
C SER A 26 1.16 -5.60 6.08
N LEU A 27 0.89 -4.33 6.41
CA LEU A 27 0.15 -3.42 5.52
C LEU A 27 0.99 -2.90 4.35
N TYR A 28 2.31 -3.07 4.44
CA TYR A 28 3.28 -2.59 3.46
C TYR A 28 4.23 -3.70 2.97
N ASP A 29 4.09 -4.94 3.45
CA ASP A 29 4.98 -6.05 3.10
C ASP A 29 4.61 -6.66 1.75
N VAL A 30 5.43 -6.35 0.75
CA VAL A 30 5.26 -6.82 -0.63
C VAL A 30 5.79 -8.24 -0.88
N GLY A 31 6.18 -8.97 0.17
CA GLY A 31 6.62 -10.37 0.11
C GLY A 31 8.02 -10.65 0.68
N ASN A 32 8.55 -9.78 1.54
CA ASN A 32 9.83 -10.02 2.23
C ASN A 32 9.77 -11.28 3.10
N ASN A 33 8.63 -11.52 3.75
CA ASN A 33 8.43 -12.67 4.63
C ASN A 33 8.64 -14.02 3.91
N ASN A 34 8.52 -14.09 2.59
CA ASN A 34 8.81 -15.30 1.80
C ASN A 34 10.27 -15.76 1.90
N TYR A 35 11.16 -14.85 2.27
CA TYR A 35 12.61 -15.06 2.32
C TYR A 35 13.16 -15.03 3.75
N MET A 36 12.29 -14.98 4.76
CA MET A 36 12.65 -14.95 6.17
C MET A 36 12.20 -16.20 6.91
N ASN A 37 12.92 -16.55 7.97
CA ASN A 37 12.49 -17.61 8.88
C ASN A 37 11.43 -17.08 9.85
N THR A 38 10.18 -16.99 9.40
CA THR A 38 9.03 -16.45 10.14
C THR A 38 7.78 -17.29 9.91
N THR A 39 6.82 -17.23 10.84
CA THR A 39 5.49 -17.84 10.68
C THR A 39 4.52 -16.93 9.93
N ALA A 40 4.87 -15.65 9.74
CA ALA A 40 4.04 -14.66 9.06
C ALA A 40 4.19 -14.73 7.53
N VAL A 41 4.10 -15.93 6.93
CA VAL A 41 4.23 -16.13 5.48
C VAL A 41 2.85 -16.38 4.87
N VAL A 42 2.44 -15.56 3.92
CA VAL A 42 1.14 -15.63 3.23
C VAL A 42 1.28 -15.95 1.73
N ASN A 43 2.31 -16.70 1.37
CA ASN A 43 2.59 -17.11 -0.02
C ASN A 43 1.75 -18.30 -0.49
N PHE A 44 0.44 -18.26 -0.27
CA PHE A 44 -0.49 -19.32 -0.64
C PHE A 44 -1.85 -18.73 -1.06
N GLN A 45 -2.67 -19.50 -1.78
CA GLN A 45 -4.00 -19.05 -2.18
C GLN A 45 -4.89 -18.84 -0.94
N PRO A 46 -5.73 -17.77 -0.85
CA PRO A 46 -6.17 -16.91 -1.95
C PRO A 46 -5.42 -15.56 -2.07
N TYR A 47 -4.28 -15.38 -1.41
CA TYR A 47 -3.51 -14.14 -1.48
C TYR A 47 -3.06 -13.86 -2.94
N GLY A 48 -3.16 -12.61 -3.37
CA GLY A 48 -2.80 -12.15 -4.73
C GLY A 48 -3.78 -12.47 -5.88
N GLN A 49 -4.91 -13.16 -5.63
CA GLN A 49 -5.87 -13.61 -6.67
C GLN A 49 -6.54 -12.50 -7.52
N THR A 50 -6.70 -11.28 -7.00
CA THR A 50 -7.43 -10.17 -7.64
C THR A 50 -6.59 -9.46 -8.69
N PHE A 51 -5.32 -9.17 -8.38
CA PHE A 51 -4.43 -8.43 -9.28
C PHE A 51 -3.36 -9.32 -9.91
N PHE A 52 -2.53 -9.96 -9.08
CA PHE A 52 -1.37 -10.73 -9.54
C PHE A 52 -1.75 -12.08 -10.15
N LYS A 53 -2.90 -12.66 -9.75
CA LYS A 53 -3.37 -14.01 -10.14
C LYS A 53 -2.53 -15.16 -9.60
N PHE A 54 -1.61 -14.88 -8.69
CA PHE A 54 -0.84 -15.85 -7.92
C PHE A 54 -0.38 -15.21 -6.58
N PRO A 55 -0.04 -16.02 -5.55
CA PRO A 55 0.44 -15.49 -4.28
C PRO A 55 1.80 -14.84 -4.43
N THR A 56 1.94 -13.63 -3.88
CA THR A 56 3.20 -12.86 -3.90
C THR A 56 3.84 -12.70 -2.52
N GLY A 57 3.14 -13.09 -1.45
CA GLY A 57 3.52 -12.81 -0.07
C GLY A 57 2.96 -11.51 0.50
N ARG A 58 2.21 -10.74 -0.30
CA ARG A 58 1.34 -9.64 0.19
C ARG A 58 0.20 -10.19 1.04
N PHE A 59 -0.12 -9.52 2.13
CA PHE A 59 -1.21 -9.81 3.05
C PHE A 59 -2.57 -9.34 2.53
N CYS A 60 -2.83 -9.46 1.23
CA CYS A 60 -4.14 -9.19 0.65
C CYS A 60 -4.43 -10.07 -0.58
N ASP A 61 -5.63 -9.97 -1.11
CA ASP A 61 -6.02 -10.62 -2.36
C ASP A 61 -5.36 -9.98 -3.60
N GLY A 62 -4.56 -8.94 -3.48
CA GLY A 62 -3.98 -8.26 -4.64
C GLY A 62 -2.83 -7.33 -4.29
N ARG A 63 -3.07 -6.02 -4.42
CA ARG A 63 -2.10 -4.95 -4.19
C ARG A 63 -2.32 -4.35 -2.81
N GLU A 64 -1.25 -3.88 -2.20
CA GLU A 64 -1.27 -3.16 -0.94
C GLU A 64 -1.01 -1.67 -1.16
N ILE A 65 -1.10 -0.88 -0.09
CA ILE A 65 -0.80 0.56 -0.10
C ILE A 65 0.46 0.92 -0.89
N PRO A 66 1.65 0.31 -0.66
CA PRO A 66 2.86 0.70 -1.37
C PRO A 66 2.78 0.51 -2.89
N ASP A 67 2.02 -0.48 -3.37
CA ASP A 67 1.87 -0.71 -4.81
C ASP A 67 1.07 0.41 -5.48
N PHE A 68 -0.02 0.84 -4.84
CA PHE A 68 -0.85 1.94 -5.34
C PHE A 68 -0.10 3.27 -5.28
N ILE A 69 0.62 3.55 -4.18
CA ILE A 69 1.45 4.75 -4.08
C ILE A 69 2.54 4.77 -5.16
N ALA A 70 3.20 3.64 -5.41
CA ALA A 70 4.17 3.53 -6.50
C ALA A 70 3.52 3.80 -7.87
N GLU A 71 2.34 3.21 -8.14
CA GLU A 71 1.59 3.45 -9.38
C GLU A 71 1.22 4.93 -9.55
N TYR A 72 0.66 5.57 -8.52
CA TYR A 72 0.27 6.99 -8.57
C TYR A 72 1.46 7.92 -8.77
N ALA A 73 2.62 7.54 -8.26
CA ALA A 73 3.90 8.22 -8.47
C ALA A 73 4.52 7.95 -9.85
N GLY A 74 3.97 7.02 -10.64
CA GLY A 74 4.56 6.59 -11.91
C GLY A 74 5.85 5.78 -11.74
N LEU A 75 6.03 5.13 -10.59
CA LEU A 75 7.14 4.24 -10.26
C LEU A 75 6.78 2.78 -10.62
N PRO A 76 7.78 1.92 -10.89
CA PRO A 76 7.52 0.47 -10.93
C PRO A 76 7.09 -0.04 -9.55
N LEU A 77 6.49 -1.23 -9.50
CA LEU A 77 6.27 -1.92 -8.22
C LEU A 77 7.59 -2.05 -7.47
N ILE A 78 7.61 -1.59 -6.22
CA ILE A 78 8.81 -1.62 -5.38
C ILE A 78 8.98 -3.04 -4.86
N LEU A 79 10.11 -3.66 -5.19
CA LEU A 79 10.37 -5.06 -4.88
C LEU A 79 10.77 -5.28 -3.40
N PRO A 80 10.54 -6.48 -2.85
CA PRO A 80 11.02 -6.84 -1.52
C PRO A 80 12.56 -6.80 -1.46
N TYR A 81 13.13 -6.24 -0.39
CA TYR A 81 14.57 -6.19 -0.15
C TYR A 81 15.25 -7.56 -0.28
N LEU A 82 14.59 -8.63 0.19
CA LEU A 82 15.15 -9.98 0.17
C LEU A 82 14.92 -10.72 -1.15
N TYR A 83 14.38 -10.05 -2.17
CA TYR A 83 14.14 -10.68 -3.47
C TYR A 83 15.47 -11.00 -4.19
N PRO A 84 15.74 -12.27 -4.58
CA PRO A 84 17.06 -12.73 -5.05
C PRO A 84 17.51 -12.13 -6.40
N GLY A 85 16.69 -11.30 -7.05
CA GLY A 85 16.98 -10.67 -8.33
C GLY A 85 17.38 -9.19 -8.28
N ILE A 86 17.38 -8.54 -7.11
CA ILE A 86 17.70 -7.11 -7.02
C ILE A 86 19.21 -6.89 -7.01
N LYS A 87 19.70 -6.07 -7.95
CA LYS A 87 21.13 -5.74 -8.10
C LYS A 87 21.50 -4.36 -7.58
N ASP A 88 20.55 -3.43 -7.58
CA ASP A 88 20.68 -2.07 -7.07
C ASP A 88 19.32 -1.55 -6.58
N PHE A 89 19.33 -0.44 -5.83
CA PHE A 89 18.13 0.18 -5.27
C PHE A 89 17.84 1.54 -5.91
N VAL A 90 18.22 1.75 -7.19
CA VAL A 90 18.12 3.06 -7.87
C VAL A 90 16.67 3.54 -8.00
N LYS A 91 15.70 2.62 -8.04
CA LYS A 91 14.26 2.94 -8.03
C LYS A 91 13.61 2.78 -6.65
N GLY A 92 14.39 2.41 -5.63
CA GLY A 92 13.91 2.11 -4.29
C GLY A 92 13.74 0.62 -4.02
N VAL A 93 13.40 0.30 -2.76
CA VAL A 93 13.23 -1.07 -2.27
C VAL A 93 12.33 -1.07 -1.03
N ASN A 94 11.61 -2.18 -0.82
CA ASN A 94 10.70 -2.34 0.29
C ASN A 94 11.32 -3.22 1.38
N PHE A 95 11.49 -2.67 2.58
CA PHE A 95 12.01 -3.33 3.78
C PHE A 95 10.92 -3.75 4.78
N ALA A 96 9.64 -3.52 4.47
CA ALA A 96 8.54 -3.89 5.33
C ALA A 96 8.46 -5.41 5.52
N SER A 97 8.02 -5.83 6.71
CA SER A 97 7.97 -7.23 7.12
C SER A 97 6.72 -7.47 7.94
N GLY A 98 5.92 -8.48 7.62
CA GLY A 98 4.75 -8.84 8.42
C GLY A 98 5.12 -9.07 9.90
N GLY A 99 4.44 -8.37 10.80
CA GLY A 99 4.67 -8.42 12.25
C GLY A 99 5.76 -7.48 12.79
N ALA A 100 6.42 -6.69 11.93
CA ALA A 100 7.29 -5.62 12.37
C ALA A 100 6.51 -4.55 13.15
N ARG A 101 7.18 -3.86 14.07
CA ARG A 101 6.63 -2.71 14.80
C ARG A 101 7.54 -1.52 14.58
N ALA A 102 6.96 -0.32 14.62
CA ALA A 102 7.77 0.89 14.76
C ALA A 102 8.53 0.81 16.08
N LEU A 103 9.84 1.11 16.03
CA LEU A 103 10.61 1.39 17.24
C LEU A 103 10.22 2.80 17.71
N ASP A 104 10.19 3.04 19.03
CA ASP A 104 9.84 4.34 19.64
C ASP A 104 10.84 5.46 19.33
N GLU A 105 11.88 5.16 18.56
CA GLU A 105 12.93 6.07 18.11
C GLU A 105 12.39 6.96 16.99
N THR A 106 11.64 8.00 17.36
CA THR A 106 11.29 9.06 16.44
C THR A 106 12.53 9.92 16.17
N PHE A 107 13.02 9.93 14.93
CA PHE A 107 14.05 10.87 14.50
C PHE A 107 13.51 12.30 14.63
N SER A 108 13.98 13.05 15.63
CA SER A 108 13.72 14.49 15.77
C SER A 108 14.74 15.30 14.98
N GLU A 109 14.92 14.99 13.71
CA GLU A 109 15.79 15.80 12.85
C GLU A 109 14.98 16.87 12.14
N SER A 110 15.36 18.13 12.38
CA SER A 110 14.81 19.29 11.69
C SER A 110 15.23 19.26 10.21
N GLY A 111 14.27 19.34 9.29
CA GLY A 111 14.55 19.51 7.85
C GLY A 111 13.81 18.56 6.91
N PHE A 112 13.18 17.50 7.43
CA PHE A 112 12.34 16.63 6.61
C PHE A 112 11.00 17.30 6.25
N ILE A 113 10.68 17.29 4.96
CA ILE A 113 9.29 17.44 4.51
C ILE A 113 8.60 16.10 4.67
N TYR A 114 7.38 16.10 5.20
CA TYR A 114 6.64 14.87 5.49
C TYR A 114 5.16 15.02 5.16
N SER A 115 4.51 13.87 5.00
CA SER A 115 3.07 13.71 4.96
C SER A 115 2.69 12.68 6.00
N HIS A 116 1.79 13.03 6.90
CA HIS A 116 1.14 12.11 7.82
C HIS A 116 -0.26 11.82 7.29
N ALA A 117 -0.57 10.55 7.07
CA ALA A 117 -1.90 10.10 6.67
C ALA A 117 -2.58 9.34 7.81
N ASP A 118 -3.74 9.84 8.24
CA ASP A 118 -4.56 9.22 9.28
C ASP A 118 -5.34 8.03 8.72
N PHE A 119 -4.75 6.85 8.89
CA PHE A 119 -5.33 5.58 8.49
C PHE A 119 -6.65 5.27 9.22
N HIS A 120 -6.78 5.68 10.49
CA HIS A 120 -8.00 5.42 11.27
C HIS A 120 -9.19 6.20 10.71
N THR A 121 -9.02 7.50 10.45
CA THR A 121 -10.07 8.32 9.85
C THR A 121 -10.40 7.86 8.42
N ALA A 122 -9.41 7.40 7.65
CA ALA A 122 -9.63 6.81 6.33
C ALA A 122 -10.49 5.54 6.40
N MET A 123 -10.18 4.62 7.33
CA MET A 123 -10.94 3.39 7.54
C MET A 123 -12.38 3.66 7.97
N ASN A 124 -12.61 4.55 8.95
CA ASN A 124 -13.95 4.86 9.42
C ASN A 124 -14.83 5.44 8.31
N ARG A 125 -14.26 6.25 7.40
CA ARG A 125 -15.02 6.74 6.23
C ARG A 125 -15.56 5.61 5.36
N ILE A 126 -14.79 4.55 5.16
CA ILE A 126 -15.22 3.39 4.37
C ILE A 126 -16.29 2.60 5.14
N ILE A 127 -16.06 2.34 6.43
CA ILE A 127 -16.95 1.54 7.27
C ILE A 127 -18.31 2.23 7.52
N ASP A 128 -18.32 3.54 7.74
CA ASP A 128 -19.53 4.31 8.05
C ASP A 128 -20.37 4.61 6.80
N HIS A 129 -19.76 4.57 5.62
CA HIS A 129 -20.41 4.88 4.35
C HIS A 129 -20.11 3.86 3.22
N PRO A 130 -20.30 2.54 3.45
CA PRO A 130 -19.78 1.51 2.56
C PRO A 130 -20.35 1.57 1.15
N SER A 131 -21.64 1.86 1.01
CA SER A 131 -22.29 1.98 -0.31
C SER A 131 -21.70 3.09 -1.17
N LYS A 132 -21.15 4.16 -0.58
CA LYS A 132 -20.46 5.24 -1.31
C LYS A 132 -19.19 4.73 -1.99
N TYR A 133 -18.57 3.72 -1.39
CA TYR A 133 -17.30 3.13 -1.82
C TYR A 133 -17.48 1.77 -2.51
N GLY A 134 -18.72 1.38 -2.84
CA GLY A 134 -19.01 0.08 -3.46
C GLY A 134 -18.84 -1.13 -2.54
N MET A 135 -18.73 -0.91 -1.23
CA MET A 135 -18.59 -1.96 -0.22
C MET A 135 -19.95 -2.41 0.31
N LYS A 136 -20.06 -3.69 0.67
CA LYS A 136 -21.26 -4.28 1.29
C LYS A 136 -20.98 -4.98 2.62
N GLU A 137 -19.82 -5.62 2.75
CA GLU A 137 -19.44 -6.33 3.97
C GLU A 137 -18.28 -5.59 4.65
N VAL A 138 -18.57 -4.99 5.81
CA VAL A 138 -17.63 -4.13 6.56
C VAL A 138 -17.20 -4.74 7.89
N MET A 139 -17.72 -5.90 8.25
CA MET A 139 -17.45 -6.53 9.55
C MET A 139 -16.75 -7.87 9.44
N ARG A 140 -17.07 -8.66 8.40
CA ARG A 140 -16.59 -10.03 8.28
C ARG A 140 -15.37 -10.11 7.38
N GLY A 141 -14.41 -10.97 7.74
CA GLY A 141 -13.29 -11.32 6.87
C GLY A 141 -13.75 -12.08 5.61
N CYS A 142 -13.17 -11.78 4.46
CA CYS A 142 -13.54 -12.39 3.19
C CYS A 142 -13.09 -13.86 3.06
N CYS A 143 -11.95 -14.26 3.62
CA CYS A 143 -11.41 -15.63 3.45
C CYS A 143 -11.39 -16.48 4.72
N GLY A 144 -11.62 -15.90 5.90
CA GLY A 144 -11.57 -16.61 7.19
C GLY A 144 -12.83 -17.42 7.53
N ILE A 145 -12.79 -18.09 8.68
CA ILE A 145 -13.88 -18.92 9.23
C ILE A 145 -14.30 -18.48 10.64
N GLY A 146 -15.34 -19.11 11.18
CA GLY A 146 -15.83 -18.86 12.53
C GLY A 146 -16.63 -17.57 12.66
N PRO A 147 -16.88 -17.11 13.89
CA PRO A 147 -17.56 -15.83 14.16
C PRO A 147 -16.87 -14.67 13.43
N LEU A 148 -17.67 -13.85 12.74
CA LEU A 148 -17.20 -12.75 11.88
C LEU A 148 -16.14 -13.16 10.83
N ARG A 149 -15.93 -14.46 10.58
CA ARG A 149 -14.86 -14.94 9.71
C ARG A 149 -13.47 -14.44 10.14
N GLY A 150 -13.30 -14.18 11.44
CA GLY A 150 -12.08 -13.61 12.03
C GLY A 150 -11.02 -14.65 12.44
N THR A 151 -11.21 -15.92 12.12
CA THR A 151 -10.18 -16.95 12.35
C THR A 151 -9.24 -17.03 11.15
N ASN A 152 -7.93 -16.94 11.40
CA ASN A 152 -6.87 -17.01 10.38
C ASN A 152 -6.78 -18.41 9.76
N SER A 153 -7.58 -18.66 8.74
CA SER A 153 -7.67 -19.94 8.05
C SER A 153 -7.93 -19.77 6.55
N CYS A 154 -7.43 -18.68 5.96
CA CYS A 154 -7.86 -18.22 4.64
C CYS A 154 -7.86 -19.33 3.59
N GLY A 155 -9.03 -19.57 3.01
CA GLY A 155 -9.28 -20.71 2.11
C GLY A 155 -10.72 -20.92 1.63
N GLY A 156 -11.68 -20.02 1.96
CA GLY A 156 -13.08 -20.09 1.54
C GLY A 156 -13.51 -18.91 0.67
N GLN A 157 -14.03 -19.19 -0.53
CA GLN A 157 -14.34 -18.23 -1.61
C GLN A 157 -15.68 -17.47 -1.40
N GLY A 158 -15.66 -16.20 -1.81
CA GLY A 158 -16.80 -15.29 -2.00
C GLY A 158 -16.38 -14.16 -2.96
N ASP A 159 -17.28 -13.24 -3.33
CA ASP A 159 -16.90 -12.06 -4.13
C ASP A 159 -16.10 -11.08 -3.25
N ILE A 160 -14.78 -11.03 -3.46
CA ILE A 160 -13.85 -10.28 -2.60
C ILE A 160 -14.00 -8.77 -2.74
N LYS A 161 -14.51 -8.29 -3.89
CA LYS A 161 -14.50 -6.85 -4.20
C LYS A 161 -15.43 -6.02 -3.34
N GLU A 162 -16.44 -6.64 -2.74
CA GLU A 162 -17.45 -5.97 -1.92
C GLU A 162 -17.16 -6.07 -0.40
N TYR A 163 -16.02 -6.66 -0.03
CA TYR A 163 -15.56 -6.79 1.36
C TYR A 163 -14.53 -5.72 1.69
N VAL A 164 -14.65 -5.14 2.89
CA VAL A 164 -13.60 -4.25 3.42
C VAL A 164 -12.38 -5.05 3.84
N PHE A 165 -12.60 -6.14 4.59
CA PHE A 165 -11.56 -6.99 5.18
C PHE A 165 -11.34 -8.26 4.36
N PHE A 166 -10.09 -8.51 3.97
CA PHE A 166 -9.71 -9.73 3.27
C PHE A 166 -9.63 -10.91 4.24
N ASP A 167 -8.87 -10.76 5.31
CA ASP A 167 -8.76 -11.73 6.40
C ASP A 167 -9.18 -11.09 7.74
N ALA A 168 -8.76 -11.65 8.87
CA ALA A 168 -9.11 -11.13 10.19
C ALA A 168 -8.46 -9.78 10.53
N THR A 169 -7.47 -9.34 9.75
CA THR A 169 -6.62 -8.18 10.06
C THR A 169 -6.43 -7.27 8.86
N HIS A 170 -6.26 -7.85 7.67
CA HIS A 170 -5.87 -7.13 6.47
C HIS A 170 -7.05 -6.79 5.59
N LEU A 171 -6.85 -5.77 4.76
CA LEU A 171 -7.88 -5.24 3.89
C LEU A 171 -7.86 -5.92 2.53
N THR A 172 -8.96 -5.79 1.78
CA THR A 172 -8.99 -6.20 0.38
C THR A 172 -8.19 -5.24 -0.49
N HIS A 173 -7.79 -5.69 -1.68
CA HIS A 173 -7.19 -4.87 -2.73
C HIS A 173 -7.98 -3.57 -2.94
N THR A 174 -9.31 -3.66 -3.03
CA THR A 174 -10.21 -2.51 -3.22
C THR A 174 -10.12 -1.54 -2.05
N SER A 175 -10.13 -2.04 -0.81
CA SER A 175 -9.98 -1.20 0.37
C SER A 175 -8.62 -0.50 0.42
N TYR A 176 -7.54 -1.23 0.11
CA TYR A 176 -6.20 -0.64 0.06
C TYR A 176 -6.10 0.44 -1.03
N GLU A 177 -6.75 0.26 -2.17
CA GLU A 177 -6.83 1.29 -3.22
C GLU A 177 -7.48 2.58 -2.69
N LEU A 178 -8.64 2.46 -2.05
CA LEU A 178 -9.37 3.61 -1.48
C LEU A 178 -8.54 4.36 -0.43
N ILE A 179 -7.84 3.61 0.43
CA ILE A 179 -6.97 4.20 1.44
C ILE A 179 -5.78 4.87 0.77
N ALA A 180 -5.13 4.21 -0.18
CA ALA A 180 -4.01 4.78 -0.91
C ALA A 180 -4.41 6.06 -1.66
N GLU A 181 -5.61 6.12 -2.25
CA GLU A 181 -6.16 7.33 -2.88
C GLU A 181 -6.32 8.47 -1.86
N MET A 182 -6.87 8.16 -0.69
CA MET A 182 -7.00 9.13 0.40
C MET A 182 -5.65 9.57 0.98
N MET A 183 -4.65 8.68 1.03
CA MET A 183 -3.27 9.04 1.40
C MET A 183 -2.59 9.90 0.32
N TRP A 184 -2.87 9.61 -0.96
CA TRP A 184 -2.27 10.28 -2.10
C TRP A 184 -2.73 11.72 -2.25
N SER A 185 -4.05 11.95 -2.16
CA SER A 185 -4.67 13.25 -2.45
C SER A 185 -5.87 13.59 -1.57
N GLY A 186 -5.94 13.02 -0.36
CA GLY A 186 -7.01 13.29 0.59
C GLY A 186 -7.06 14.73 1.10
N SER A 187 -8.15 15.04 1.79
CA SER A 187 -8.34 16.31 2.47
C SER A 187 -7.44 16.43 3.70
N SER A 188 -7.29 17.65 4.23
CA SER A 188 -6.40 17.94 5.37
C SER A 188 -6.72 17.19 6.67
N ASN A 189 -7.92 16.65 6.80
CA ASN A 189 -8.32 15.79 7.92
C ASN A 189 -7.88 14.32 7.75
N ILE A 190 -7.38 13.94 6.58
CA ILE A 190 -6.72 12.64 6.36
C ILE A 190 -5.21 12.87 6.26
N THR A 191 -4.76 13.81 5.44
CA THR A 191 -3.34 14.02 5.17
C THR A 191 -2.88 15.41 5.61
N THR A 192 -1.82 15.49 6.41
CA THR A 192 -1.26 16.76 6.91
C THR A 192 0.25 16.63 7.15
N PRO A 193 1.08 17.68 7.02
CA PRO A 193 0.77 19.00 6.46
C PRO A 193 0.64 18.99 4.93
N LEU A 194 1.22 17.98 4.27
CA LEU A 194 1.14 17.76 2.83
C LEU A 194 0.34 16.49 2.53
N THR A 195 -0.23 16.40 1.33
CA THR A 195 -0.62 15.11 0.74
C THR A 195 0.62 14.36 0.27
N LEU A 196 0.55 13.03 0.12
CA LEU A 196 1.69 12.29 -0.47
C LEU A 196 1.98 12.76 -1.89
N LYS A 197 0.95 13.09 -2.69
CA LYS A 197 1.16 13.68 -4.02
C LYS A 197 2.01 14.93 -3.95
N SER A 198 1.67 15.89 -3.08
CA SER A 198 2.45 17.12 -2.95
C SER A 198 3.86 16.84 -2.45
N LEU A 199 4.05 15.86 -1.55
CA LEU A 199 5.37 15.45 -1.08
C LEU A 199 6.25 14.87 -2.21
N PHE A 200 5.67 14.04 -3.08
CA PHE A 200 6.35 13.39 -4.20
C PHE A 200 6.79 14.38 -5.30
N TYR A 201 6.11 15.53 -5.41
CA TYR A 201 6.40 16.57 -6.40
C TYR A 201 6.94 17.88 -5.79
N ALA A 202 7.29 17.87 -4.50
CA ALA A 202 7.87 19.00 -3.79
C ALA A 202 9.27 19.38 -4.31
#